data_AF-R9KMJ5-F1
#
_entry.id   AF-R9KMJ5-F1
#
_cell.length_a   1.000
_cell.length_b   1.000
_cell.length_c   1.000
_cell.angle_alpha   90.00
_cell.angle_beta   90.00
_cell.angle_gamma   90.00
#
_symmetry.space_group_name_H-M   'P 1'
#
loop_
_entity.id
_entity.type
_entity.pdbx_description
1 polymer ?
#
loop_
_entity_poly.entity_id
_entity_poly.type
_entity_poly.pdbx_seq_one_letter_code
_entity_poly.pdbx_strand_id
1 'polypeptide(L)'
;MGKIHFYREYVDLAVKLMDAKSKIDDVKALKDANEINFMINTAKPTVEFVDAAKQLDRRINVDYPEINEMYNMASNMTNHINMCQNKTYSEYDAILKDLNSDLYGILASVLLKHGKISCIKEFIESVD
;
A
#
# COMPACT_ATOMS: atom_id res chain seq x y z
N MET A 1 8.64 13.72 -5.24
CA MET A 1 7.53 12.91 -4.71
C MET A 1 8.04 12.35 -3.40
N GLY A 2 7.36 12.69 -2.30
CA GLY A 2 7.77 12.26 -0.98
C GLY A 2 7.77 10.76 -0.80
N LYS A 3 8.72 10.26 -0.02
CA LYS A 3 8.69 8.87 0.45
C LYS A 3 7.93 8.88 1.77
N ILE A 4 6.84 8.11 1.85
CA ILE A 4 6.15 7.88 3.11
C ILE A 4 6.98 6.87 3.89
N HIS A 5 7.34 7.21 5.12
CA HIS A 5 7.99 6.32 6.06
C HIS A 5 6.96 5.85 7.07
N PHE A 6 7.02 4.57 7.41
CA PHE A 6 6.08 3.92 8.32
C PHE A 6 6.85 3.37 9.51
N TYR A 7 6.23 3.45 10.68
CA TYR A 7 6.79 2.87 11.90
C TYR A 7 6.96 1.36 11.73
N ARG A 8 8.20 0.90 11.82
CA ARG A 8 8.56 -0.52 11.65
C ARG A 8 7.82 -1.44 12.62
N GLU A 9 7.60 -0.98 13.86
CA GLU A 9 6.86 -1.74 14.88
C GLU A 9 5.43 -2.08 14.44
N TYR A 10 4.75 -1.15 13.76
CA TYR A 10 3.40 -1.36 13.23
C TYR A 10 3.43 -2.24 11.98
N VAL A 11 4.44 -2.12 11.13
CA VAL A 11 4.64 -3.04 10.00
C VAL A 11 4.80 -4.48 10.50
N ASP A 12 5.72 -4.69 11.44
CA ASP A 12 5.98 -6.01 12.02
C ASP A 12 4.74 -6.58 12.75
N LEU A 13 3.96 -5.71 13.40
CA LEU A 13 2.71 -6.10 14.05
C LEU A 13 1.65 -6.51 13.04
N ALA A 14 1.46 -5.76 11.96
CA ALA A 14 0.49 -6.07 10.91
C ALA A 14 0.79 -7.42 10.26
N VAL A 15 2.06 -7.70 9.95
CA VAL A 15 2.50 -9.00 9.43
C VAL A 15 2.17 -10.13 10.39
N LYS A 16 2.49 -9.98 11.68
CA LYS A 16 2.14 -10.98 12.71
C LYS A 16 0.63 -11.25 12.81
N LEU A 17 -0.19 -10.21 12.67
CA LEU A 17 -1.65 -10.34 12.71
C LEU A 17 -2.18 -11.10 11.49
N MET A 18 -1.65 -10.80 10.30
CA MET A 18 -1.97 -11.53 9.08
C MET A 18 -1.57 -13.00 9.16
N ASP A 19 -0.38 -13.29 9.70
CA ASP A 19 0.13 -14.66 9.87
C ASP A 19 -0.68 -15.47 10.90
N ALA A 20 -1.21 -14.81 11.93
CA ALA A 20 -2.08 -15.45 12.91
C ALA A 20 -3.41 -15.93 12.29
N LYS A 21 -3.84 -15.34 11.17
CA LYS A 21 -5.06 -15.71 10.42
C LYS A 21 -6.31 -15.78 11.30
N SER A 22 -6.37 -14.91 12.31
CA SER A 22 -7.41 -14.93 13.34
C SER A 22 -8.77 -14.48 12.80
N LYS A 23 -8.80 -13.67 11.75
CA LYS A 23 -10.01 -13.20 11.06
C LYS A 23 -9.97 -13.57 9.57
N ILE A 24 -11.15 -13.68 8.95
CA ILE A 24 -11.28 -13.90 7.49
C ILE A 24 -10.57 -12.77 6.72
N ASP A 25 -10.70 -11.54 7.20
CA ASP A 25 -10.04 -10.37 6.63
C ASP A 25 -8.50 -10.48 6.66
N ASP A 26 -7.94 -11.13 7.68
CA ASP A 26 -6.49 -11.34 7.82
C ASP A 26 -5.98 -12.31 6.76
N VAL A 27 -6.76 -13.37 6.47
CA VAL A 27 -6.46 -14.35 5.42
C VAL A 27 -6.51 -13.69 4.05
N LYS A 28 -7.51 -12.82 3.80
CA LYS A 28 -7.61 -12.05 2.56
C LYS A 28 -6.42 -11.09 2.43
N ALA A 29 -6.14 -10.29 3.45
CA ALA A 29 -5.02 -9.35 3.47
C ALA A 29 -3.68 -10.05 3.22
N LEU A 30 -3.44 -11.21 3.83
CA LEU A 30 -2.24 -11.99 3.59
C LEU A 30 -2.14 -12.48 2.14
N LYS A 31 -3.25 -12.94 1.56
CA LYS A 31 -3.29 -13.40 0.16
C LYS A 31 -2.97 -12.24 -0.79
N ASP A 32 -3.62 -11.11 -0.59
CA ASP A 32 -3.46 -9.91 -1.41
C ASP A 32 -2.04 -9.33 -1.29
N ALA A 33 -1.49 -9.27 -0.07
CA ALA A 33 -0.11 -8.86 0.17
C ALA A 33 0.90 -9.79 -0.51
N ASN A 34 0.68 -11.10 -0.48
CA ASN A 34 1.52 -12.07 -1.17
C ASN A 34 1.43 -11.94 -2.70
N GLU A 35 0.26 -11.64 -3.24
CA GLU A 35 0.06 -11.43 -4.68
C GLU A 35 0.79 -10.18 -5.16
N ILE A 36 0.71 -9.08 -4.41
CA ILE A 36 1.49 -7.85 -4.67
C ILE A 36 2.98 -8.15 -4.59
N ASN A 37 3.44 -8.82 -3.54
CA ASN A 37 4.86 -9.12 -3.36
C ASN A 37 5.37 -10.06 -4.47
N PHE A 38 4.56 -11.02 -4.91
CA PHE A 38 4.88 -11.86 -6.06
C PHE A 38 5.00 -11.04 -7.34
N MET A 39 4.07 -10.12 -7.60
CA MET A 39 4.10 -9.22 -8.75
C MET A 39 5.36 -8.35 -8.75
N ILE A 40 5.72 -7.76 -7.62
CA ILE A 40 6.93 -6.93 -7.47
C ILE A 40 8.20 -7.77 -7.70
N ASN A 41 8.29 -8.97 -7.11
CA ASN A 41 9.49 -9.81 -7.22
C ASN A 41 9.65 -10.47 -8.61
N THR A 42 8.56 -10.65 -9.35
CA THR A 42 8.56 -11.21 -10.71
C THR A 42 8.47 -10.14 -11.79
N ALA A 43 8.59 -8.87 -11.40
CA ALA A 43 8.39 -7.74 -12.27
C ALA A 43 9.34 -7.74 -13.47
N LYS A 44 8.75 -7.56 -14.65
CA LYS A 44 9.47 -7.42 -15.92
C LYS A 44 8.92 -6.20 -16.65
N PRO A 45 9.76 -5.45 -17.35
CA PRO A 45 9.32 -4.28 -18.12
C PRO A 45 8.62 -4.71 -19.43
N THR A 46 7.52 -5.45 -19.31
CA THR A 46 6.67 -5.90 -20.42
C THR A 46 5.29 -5.27 -20.32
N VAL A 47 4.63 -5.09 -21.46
CA VAL A 47 3.26 -4.54 -21.52
C VAL A 47 2.27 -5.41 -20.76
N GLU A 48 2.40 -6.73 -20.86
CA GLU A 48 1.57 -7.71 -20.15
C GLU A 48 1.68 -7.57 -18.63
N PHE A 49 2.91 -7.35 -18.13
CA PHE A 49 3.13 -7.11 -16.71
C PHE A 49 2.48 -5.80 -16.26
N VAL A 50 2.67 -4.71 -17.01
CA VAL A 50 2.09 -3.41 -16.66
C VAL A 50 0.57 -3.48 -16.63
N ASP A 51 -0.06 -4.19 -17.57
CA ASP A 51 -1.51 -4.38 -17.58
C ASP A 51 -2.00 -5.23 -16.40
N ALA A 52 -1.34 -6.36 -16.11
CA ALA A 52 -1.65 -7.20 -14.96
C ALA A 52 -1.48 -6.45 -13.63
N ALA A 53 -0.41 -5.67 -13.50
CA ALA A 53 -0.13 -4.85 -12.32
C ALA A 53 -1.19 -3.75 -12.14
N LYS A 54 -1.63 -3.08 -13.21
CA LYS A 54 -2.75 -2.11 -13.18
C LYS A 54 -4.08 -2.74 -12.79
N GLN A 55 -4.35 -3.96 -13.25
CA GLN A 55 -5.56 -4.69 -12.85
C GLN A 55 -5.52 -5.07 -11.36
N LEU A 56 -4.36 -5.50 -10.86
CA LEU A 56 -4.16 -5.80 -9.45
C LEU A 56 -4.34 -4.55 -8.58
N ASP A 57 -3.63 -3.47 -8.90
CA ASP A 57 -3.73 -2.17 -8.23
C ASP A 57 -5.19 -1.69 -8.10
N ARG A 58 -5.97 -1.75 -9.19
CA ARG A 58 -7.40 -1.39 -9.16
C ARG A 58 -8.22 -2.29 -8.24
N ARG A 59 -7.99 -3.61 -8.27
CA ARG A 59 -8.72 -4.55 -7.39
C ARG A 59 -8.43 -4.23 -5.92
N ILE A 60 -7.16 -4.03 -5.59
CA ILE A 60 -6.69 -3.73 -4.24
C ILE A 60 -7.25 -2.39 -3.76
N ASN A 61 -7.21 -1.34 -4.58
CA ASN A 61 -7.75 -0.03 -4.22
C ASN A 61 -9.27 -0.03 -4.02
N VAL A 62 -10.02 -0.95 -4.64
CA VAL A 62 -11.46 -1.14 -4.37
C VAL A 62 -11.69 -1.88 -3.05
N ASP A 63 -10.87 -2.90 -2.78
CA ASP A 63 -11.00 -3.74 -1.59
C ASP A 63 -10.53 -3.06 -0.30
N TYR A 64 -9.61 -2.09 -0.43
CA TYR A 64 -8.95 -1.39 0.68
C TYR A 64 -9.05 0.14 0.51
N PRO A 65 -10.21 0.75 0.82
CA PRO A 65 -10.38 2.20 0.73
C PRO A 65 -9.40 2.97 1.63
N GLU A 66 -8.83 2.32 2.65
CA GLU A 66 -7.78 2.85 3.53
C GLU A 66 -6.52 3.30 2.76
N ILE A 67 -6.23 2.70 1.60
CA ILE A 67 -5.12 3.12 0.72
C ILE A 67 -5.31 4.58 0.29
N ASN A 68 -6.52 4.94 -0.15
CA ASN A 68 -6.81 6.31 -0.56
C ASN A 68 -6.76 7.29 0.63
N GLU A 69 -7.18 6.84 1.81
CA GLU A 69 -7.05 7.61 3.04
C GLU A 69 -5.58 7.85 3.40
N MET A 70 -4.72 6.84 3.26
CA MET A 70 -3.27 6.95 3.46
C MET A 70 -2.65 7.99 2.52
N TYR A 71 -3.00 7.98 1.24
CA TYR A 71 -2.54 8.98 0.26
C TYR A 71 -3.01 10.40 0.61
N ASN A 72 -4.27 10.56 1.03
CA ASN A 72 -4.81 11.85 1.45
C ASN A 72 -4.11 12.37 2.71
N MET A 73 -3.85 11.51 3.70
CA MET A 73 -3.14 11.90 4.92
C MET A 73 -1.68 12.28 4.63
N ALA A 74 -0.98 11.49 3.82
CA ALA A 74 0.38 11.80 3.41
C ALA A 74 0.45 13.15 2.67
N SER A 75 -0.49 13.40 1.75
CA SER A 75 -0.58 14.67 1.02
C SER A 75 -0.83 15.87 1.93
N ASN A 76 -1.61 15.69 3.01
CA ASN A 76 -1.86 16.73 4.00
C ASN A 76 -0.66 17.00 4.93
N MET A 77 0.27 16.06 5.08
CA MET A 77 1.49 16.25 5.88
C MET A 77 2.59 16.99 5.10
N THR A 78 2.67 16.78 3.80
CA THR A 78 3.55 17.56 2.91
C THR A 78 2.84 18.85 2.51
N ASN A 79 3.13 19.96 3.18
CA ASN A 79 2.66 21.30 2.78
C ASN A 79 2.77 21.47 1.25
N HIS A 80 1.62 21.61 0.58
CA HIS A 80 1.49 21.94 -0.85
C HIS A 80 2.55 21.31 -1.77
N ILE A 81 2.53 19.99 -1.92
CA ILE A 81 2.97 19.40 -3.17
C ILE A 81 1.72 18.90 -3.87
N ASN A 82 1.22 19.73 -4.80
CA ASN A 82 0.28 19.33 -5.83
C ASN A 82 0.53 17.86 -6.17
N MET A 83 -0.44 16.99 -5.87
CA MET A 83 -0.56 15.68 -6.51
C MET A 83 -0.88 15.90 -8.01
N CYS A 84 0.03 16.59 -8.71
CA CYS A 84 0.09 16.54 -10.15
C CYS A 84 0.73 15.19 -10.47
N GLN A 85 -0.14 14.22 -10.70
CA GLN A 85 0.14 13.09 -11.58
C GLN A 85 0.64 13.66 -12.91
N ASN A 86 1.94 13.92 -13.03
CA ASN A 86 2.57 14.26 -14.30
C ASN A 86 4.10 14.23 -14.18
N LYS A 87 4.71 13.15 -14.68
CA LYS A 87 5.53 13.15 -15.92
C LYS A 87 6.67 12.12 -15.86
N THR A 88 6.59 11.18 -16.81
CA THR A 88 7.70 10.45 -17.43
C THR A 88 8.56 9.53 -16.56
N TYR A 89 7.93 8.74 -15.69
CA TYR A 89 8.49 7.43 -15.34
C TYR A 89 7.98 6.42 -16.37
N SER A 90 8.76 5.37 -16.69
CA SER A 90 8.19 4.27 -17.46
C SER A 90 6.93 3.80 -16.71
N GLU A 91 5.84 3.51 -17.42
CA GLU A 91 4.58 3.08 -16.75
C GLU A 91 4.82 1.91 -15.77
N TYR A 92 5.87 1.13 -16.04
CA TYR A 92 6.42 0.08 -15.18
C TYR A 92 6.92 0.57 -13.81
N ASP A 93 7.73 1.64 -13.76
CA ASP A 93 8.26 2.16 -12.49
C ASP A 93 7.15 2.80 -11.64
N ALA A 94 6.18 3.45 -12.31
CA ALA A 94 5.02 4.03 -11.64
C ALA A 94 4.15 2.95 -10.99
N ILE A 95 3.74 1.92 -11.75
CA ILE A 95 2.88 0.87 -11.20
C ILE A 95 3.57 0.05 -10.12
N LEU A 96 4.90 -0.15 -10.20
CA LEU A 96 5.65 -0.80 -9.12
C LEU A 96 5.65 0.01 -7.83
N LYS A 97 5.71 1.34 -7.95
CA LYS A 97 5.64 2.21 -6.78
C LYS A 97 4.24 2.19 -6.16
N ASP A 98 3.21 2.22 -7.00
CA ASP A 98 1.82 2.16 -6.57
C ASP A 98 1.53 0.83 -5.84
N LEU A 99 1.91 -0.31 -6.43
CA LEU A 99 1.80 -1.63 -5.79
C LEU A 99 2.57 -1.73 -4.46
N ASN A 100 3.77 -1.15 -4.38
CA ASN A 100 4.52 -1.10 -3.12
C ASN A 100 3.79 -0.30 -2.05
N SER A 101 3.14 0.80 -2.43
CA SER A 101 2.37 1.65 -1.52
C SER A 101 1.07 0.99 -1.10
N ASP A 102 0.37 0.34 -2.03
CA ASP A 102 -0.83 -0.46 -1.76
C ASP A 102 -0.60 -1.52 -0.69
N LEU A 103 0.58 -2.17 -0.70
CA LEU A 103 0.98 -3.11 0.34
C LEU A 103 0.90 -2.48 1.73
N TYR A 104 1.41 -1.26 1.92
CA TYR A 104 1.35 -0.57 3.21
C TYR A 104 -0.09 -0.17 3.58
N GLY A 105 -0.95 0.14 2.62
CA GLY A 105 -2.36 0.39 2.89
C GLY A 105 -3.11 -0.87 3.34
N ILE A 106 -2.77 -2.04 2.81
CA ILE A 106 -3.29 -3.33 3.32
C ILE A 106 -2.86 -3.53 4.78
N LEU A 107 -1.59 -3.28 5.11
CA LEU A 107 -1.09 -3.38 6.48
C LEU A 107 -1.83 -2.41 7.42
N ALA A 108 -2.08 -1.18 6.98
CA ALA A 108 -2.83 -0.19 7.73
C ALA A 108 -4.28 -0.65 7.99
N SER A 109 -4.95 -1.22 6.99
CA SER A 109 -6.30 -1.79 7.15
C SER A 109 -6.33 -2.91 8.19
N VAL A 110 -5.33 -3.80 8.20
CA VAL A 110 -5.21 -4.86 9.22
C VAL A 110 -5.07 -4.25 10.62
N LEU A 111 -4.19 -3.25 10.78
CA LEU A 111 -3.99 -2.59 12.08
C LEU A 111 -5.27 -1.89 12.59
N LEU A 112 -5.99 -1.20 11.71
CA LEU A 112 -7.27 -0.55 12.03
C LEU A 112 -8.32 -1.58 12.46
N LYS A 113 -8.49 -2.66 11.69
CA LYS A 113 -9.47 -3.73 11.98
C LYS A 113 -9.17 -4.50 13.25
N HIS A 114 -7.91 -4.56 13.68
CA HIS A 114 -7.50 -5.12 14.97
C HIS A 114 -7.45 -4.10 16.10
N GLY A 115 -7.82 -2.84 15.83
CA GLY A 115 -7.82 -1.76 16.82
C GLY A 115 -6.43 -1.47 17.40
N LYS A 116 -5.37 -1.74 16.62
CA LYS A 116 -3.98 -1.46 17.01
C LYS A 116 -3.59 -0.01 16.79
N ILE A 117 -4.19 0.60 15.78
CA ILE A 117 -4.14 2.03 15.52
C ILE A 117 -5.58 2.53 15.45
N SER A 118 -5.79 3.78 15.85
CA SER A 118 -7.11 4.43 15.75
C SER A 118 -7.29 5.17 14.42
N CYS A 119 -6.17 5.53 13.77
CA CYS A 119 -6.15 6.21 12.48
C CYS A 119 -4.86 5.90 11.72
N ILE A 120 -4.89 5.98 10.37
CA ILE A 120 -3.71 5.71 9.52
C ILE A 120 -2.56 6.68 9.80
N LYS A 121 -2.86 7.90 10.28
CA LYS A 121 -1.84 8.87 10.70
C LYS A 121 -0.89 8.32 11.77
N GLU A 122 -1.36 7.42 12.66
CA GLU A 122 -0.50 6.77 13.66
C GLU A 122 0.49 5.78 13.05
N PHE A 123 0.21 5.29 11.85
CA PHE A 123 1.08 4.38 11.11
C PHE A 123 2.19 5.13 10.34
N ILE A 124 1.92 6.36 9.91
CA ILE A 124 2.86 7.21 9.16
C ILE A 124 3.86 7.85 10.14
N GLU A 125 5.15 7.55 9.97
CA GLU A 125 6.24 8.14 10.74
C GLU A 125 6.62 9.53 10.20
N SER A 126 6.80 9.64 8.89
CA SER A 126 7.14 10.90 8.22
C SER A 126 6.86 10.82 6.71
N VAL A 127 6.86 11.97 6.05
CA VAL A 127 6.78 12.07 4.59
C VAL A 127 7.87 13.03 4.13
N ASP A 128 8.78 12.55 3.29
CA ASP A 128 9.86 13.36 2.69
C ASP A 128 9.41 14.27 1.53
#